data_AF-A0A9D9XU76-F1
#
_entry.id   AF-A0A9D9XU76-F1
#
_cell.length_a   1.000
_cell.length_b   1.000
_cell.length_c   1.000
_cell.angle_alpha   90.00
_cell.angle_beta   90.00
_cell.angle_gamma   90.00
#
_symmetry.space_group_name_H-M   'P 1'
#
loop_
_entity.id
_entity.type
_entity.pdbx_description
1 polymer ?
#
loop_
_entity_poly.entity_id
_entity_poly.type
_entity_poly.pdbx_seq_one_letter_code
_entity_poly.pdbx_strand_id
1 'polypeptide(L)'
;MCFSATASFGASAVLGVIGVVSLSKAKTKPQKLFGTIPLLFSIQQLTEGLLWISLRNTDMSNWLPFLTYTFLVFAMAVWPFWIPFTIHKLETDEKRKRLTKVFAWIGAFVAIGVCFILFSYPVKAVTPFCLNCPDAATASLRDHLHYEFAIPTLVKNLIVAFSVLYIAATIVTPFISTIKKMKWLGVVFLTSYLFAVIFYTGFVISVWCFFAAILSFVVLWIILDLRKTVPKNTEGT
;
A
#
# COMPACT_ATOMS: atom_id res chain seq x y z
N MET A 1 -3.46 -4.76 -13.14
CA MET A 1 -4.65 -3.90 -13.02
C MET A 1 -4.34 -2.49 -12.51
N CYS A 2 -3.08 -2.13 -12.20
CA CYS A 2 -2.67 -0.72 -12.04
C CYS A 2 -2.25 -0.09 -13.39
N PHE A 3 -2.89 -0.54 -14.47
CA PHE A 3 -2.48 -0.25 -15.84
C PHE A 3 -3.41 0.74 -16.56
N SER A 4 -4.61 0.95 -16.01
CA SER A 4 -5.63 1.82 -16.58
C SER A 4 -6.65 2.24 -15.53
N ALA A 5 -7.37 3.33 -15.78
CA ALA A 5 -8.45 3.81 -14.92
C ALA A 5 -9.47 2.71 -14.59
N THR A 6 -9.95 1.99 -15.60
CA THR A 6 -10.92 0.90 -15.46
C THR A 6 -10.43 -0.18 -14.52
N ALA A 7 -9.15 -0.55 -14.65
CA ALA A 7 -8.56 -1.60 -13.85
C ALA A 7 -8.35 -1.17 -12.40
N SER A 8 -7.95 0.08 -12.15
CA SER A 8 -7.86 0.67 -10.80
C SER A 8 -9.24 0.80 -10.13
N PHE A 9 -10.28 1.23 -10.85
CA PHE A 9 -11.65 1.28 -10.30
C PHE A 9 -12.22 -0.11 -10.02
N GLY A 10 -11.99 -1.08 -10.91
CA GLY A 10 -12.38 -2.47 -10.70
C GLY A 10 -11.70 -3.08 -9.46
N ALA A 11 -10.39 -2.85 -9.31
CA ALA A 11 -9.65 -3.24 -8.12
C ALA A 11 -10.21 -2.55 -6.86
N SER A 12 -10.47 -1.24 -6.92
CA SER A 12 -11.05 -0.48 -5.82
C SER A 12 -12.39 -1.04 -5.34
N ALA A 13 -13.28 -1.42 -6.26
CA ALA A 13 -14.57 -2.02 -5.94
C ALA A 13 -14.41 -3.38 -5.23
N VAL A 14 -13.56 -4.26 -5.77
CA VAL A 14 -13.27 -5.58 -5.16
C VAL A 14 -12.68 -5.41 -3.76
N LEU A 15 -11.69 -4.53 -3.62
CA LEU A 15 -11.04 -4.23 -2.34
C LEU A 15 -12.02 -3.63 -1.33
N GLY A 16 -12.92 -2.76 -1.78
CA GLY A 16 -13.96 -2.16 -0.96
C GLY A 16 -14.89 -3.24 -0.37
N VAL A 17 -15.36 -4.16 -1.21
CA VAL A 17 -16.17 -5.30 -0.77
C VAL A 17 -15.42 -6.16 0.24
N ILE A 18 -14.17 -6.56 -0.06
CA ILE A 18 -13.35 -7.36 0.85
C ILE A 18 -13.14 -6.63 2.18
N GLY A 19 -12.95 -5.31 2.17
CA GLY A 19 -12.77 -4.49 3.35
C GLY A 19 -14.01 -4.39 4.22
N VAL A 20 -15.17 -4.11 3.61
CA VAL A 20 -16.46 -4.10 4.33
C VAL A 20 -16.73 -5.47 4.95
N VAL A 21 -16.52 -6.56 4.20
CA VAL A 21 -16.68 -7.92 4.71
C VAL A 21 -15.69 -8.17 5.87
N SER A 22 -14.41 -7.80 5.73
CA SER A 22 -13.40 -7.95 6.79
C SER A 22 -13.82 -7.24 8.07
N LEU A 23 -14.27 -5.99 7.98
CA LEU A 23 -14.76 -5.24 9.14
C LEU A 23 -16.01 -5.85 9.76
N SER A 24 -16.96 -6.32 8.95
CA SER A 24 -18.19 -6.96 9.44
C SER A 24 -17.92 -8.28 10.18
N LYS A 25 -16.85 -8.99 9.81
CA LYS A 25 -16.47 -10.28 10.42
C LYS A 25 -15.52 -10.12 11.61
N ALA A 26 -14.87 -8.97 11.75
CA ALA A 26 -13.99 -8.67 12.86
C ALA A 26 -14.78 -8.45 14.18
N LYS A 27 -14.44 -9.23 15.20
CA LYS A 27 -15.12 -9.21 16.51
C LYS A 27 -14.51 -8.21 17.48
N THR A 28 -13.19 -8.08 17.48
CA THR A 28 -12.47 -7.22 18.45
C THR A 28 -11.98 -5.93 17.81
N LYS A 29 -11.70 -4.89 18.62
CA LYS A 29 -11.11 -3.64 18.11
C LYS A 29 -9.79 -3.87 17.34
N PRO A 30 -8.83 -4.70 17.82
CA PRO A 30 -7.65 -5.05 17.04
C PRO A 30 -7.93 -5.73 15.70
N GLN A 31 -8.92 -6.64 15.66
CA GLN A 31 -9.34 -7.27 14.39
C GLN A 31 -9.94 -6.23 13.44
N LYS A 32 -10.75 -5.30 13.93
CA LYS A 32 -11.32 -4.22 13.11
C LYS A 32 -10.21 -3.34 12.53
N LEU A 33 -9.21 -2.96 13.34
CA LEU A 33 -8.05 -2.20 12.88
C LEU A 33 -7.31 -2.93 11.75
N PHE A 34 -6.99 -4.22 11.92
CA PHE A 34 -6.35 -5.02 10.87
C PHE A 34 -7.25 -5.17 9.62
N GLY A 35 -8.56 -5.34 9.83
CA GLY A 35 -9.56 -5.44 8.77
C GLY A 35 -9.77 -4.15 7.97
N THR A 36 -9.19 -3.01 8.37
CA THR A 36 -9.19 -1.78 7.56
C THR A 36 -8.24 -1.84 6.36
N ILE A 37 -7.24 -2.74 6.37
CA ILE A 37 -6.20 -2.81 5.33
C ILE A 37 -6.81 -2.86 3.91
N PRO A 38 -7.80 -3.72 3.59
CA PRO A 38 -8.40 -3.74 2.25
C PRO A 38 -9.15 -2.45 1.89
N LEU A 39 -9.76 -1.77 2.87
CA LEU A 39 -10.41 -0.48 2.62
C LEU A 39 -9.39 0.62 2.29
N LEU A 40 -8.25 0.65 2.99
CA LEU A 40 -7.19 1.59 2.67
C LEU A 40 -6.60 1.31 1.28
N PHE A 41 -6.43 0.04 0.90
CA PHE A 41 -6.09 -0.31 -0.47
C PHE A 41 -7.17 0.10 -1.48
N SER A 42 -8.45 -0.01 -1.14
CA SER A 42 -9.55 0.44 -2.00
C SER A 42 -9.49 1.94 -2.26
N ILE A 43 -9.24 2.76 -1.23
CA ILE A 43 -9.05 4.20 -1.36
C ILE A 43 -7.83 4.49 -2.24
N GLN A 44 -6.70 3.83 -1.99
CA GLN A 44 -5.50 4.00 -2.79
C GLN A 44 -5.75 3.69 -4.28
N GLN A 45 -6.48 2.62 -4.60
CA GLN A 45 -6.83 2.25 -5.98
C GLN A 45 -7.85 3.20 -6.60
N LEU A 46 -8.79 3.72 -5.81
CA LEU A 46 -9.72 4.75 -6.26
C LEU A 46 -8.95 6.02 -6.67
N THR A 47 -7.99 6.43 -5.85
CA THR A 47 -7.12 7.58 -6.14
C THR A 47 -6.30 7.35 -7.41
N GLU A 48 -5.74 6.15 -7.63
CA GLU A 48 -5.03 5.82 -8.87
C GLU A 48 -5.95 5.87 -10.11
N GLY A 49 -7.19 5.37 -9.99
CA GLY A 49 -8.18 5.44 -11.06
C GLY A 49 -8.53 6.88 -11.45
N LEU A 50 -8.73 7.76 -10.47
CA LEU A 50 -8.94 9.19 -10.69
C LEU A 50 -7.70 9.87 -11.29
N LEU A 51 -6.50 9.46 -10.85
CA LEU A 51 -5.24 9.98 -11.37
C LEU A 51 -5.09 9.69 -12.86
N TRP A 52 -5.46 8.48 -13.31
CA TRP A 52 -5.50 8.12 -14.74
C TRP A 52 -6.47 9.00 -15.55
N ILE A 53 -7.62 9.37 -14.99
CA ILE A 53 -8.56 10.29 -15.65
C ILE A 53 -7.96 11.69 -15.73
N SER A 54 -7.39 12.21 -14.62
CA SER A 54 -6.76 13.54 -14.58
C SER A 54 -5.60 13.69 -15.55
N LEU A 55 -4.86 12.62 -15.84
CA LEU A 55 -3.78 12.63 -16.84
C LEU A 55 -4.29 12.73 -18.29
N ARG A 56 -5.53 12.30 -18.55
CA ARG A 56 -6.11 12.26 -19.91
C ARG A 56 -7.09 13.41 -20.18
N ASN A 57 -7.53 14.11 -19.14
CA ASN A 57 -8.51 15.18 -19.24
C ASN A 57 -7.93 16.50 -18.72
N THR A 58 -7.77 17.48 -19.62
CA THR A 58 -7.26 18.82 -19.32
C THR A 58 -8.09 19.56 -18.28
N ASP A 59 -9.40 19.30 -18.22
CA ASP A 59 -10.32 19.95 -17.26
C ASP A 59 -10.08 19.47 -15.83
N MET A 60 -9.50 18.27 -15.67
CA MET A 60 -9.16 17.67 -14.38
C MET A 60 -7.68 17.85 -14.00
N SER A 61 -6.92 18.64 -14.76
CA SER A 61 -5.49 18.89 -14.52
C SER A 61 -5.22 19.52 -13.14
N ASN A 62 -6.12 20.37 -12.64
CA ASN A 62 -6.04 20.96 -11.30
C ASN A 62 -6.07 19.92 -10.17
N TRP A 63 -6.66 18.75 -10.40
CA TRP A 63 -6.73 17.66 -9.41
C TRP A 63 -5.48 16.76 -9.43
N LEU A 64 -4.67 16.84 -10.49
CA LEU A 64 -3.52 15.97 -10.69
C LEU A 64 -2.52 16.00 -9.51
N PRO A 65 -2.13 17.16 -8.95
CA PRO A 65 -1.23 17.20 -7.80
C PRO A 65 -1.85 16.52 -6.58
N PHE A 66 -3.09 16.89 -6.24
CA PHE A 66 -3.79 16.33 -5.08
C PHE A 66 -3.89 14.80 -5.14
N LEU A 67 -4.26 14.24 -6.30
CA LEU A 67 -4.37 12.80 -6.51
C LEU A 67 -2.99 12.11 -6.46
N THR A 68 -1.96 12.73 -7.04
CA THR A 68 -0.58 12.22 -7.01
C THR A 68 -0.07 12.09 -5.58
N TYR A 69 -0.17 13.17 -4.81
CA TYR A 69 0.28 13.17 -3.41
C TYR A 69 -0.54 12.22 -2.55
N THR A 70 -1.86 12.17 -2.73
CA THR A 70 -2.72 11.23 -2.00
C THR A 70 -2.29 9.79 -2.26
N PHE A 71 -2.12 9.40 -3.53
CA PHE A 71 -1.68 8.05 -3.89
C PHE A 71 -0.32 7.70 -3.27
N LEU A 72 0.65 8.62 -3.36
CA LEU A 72 2.00 8.40 -2.82
C LEU A 72 2.03 8.31 -1.30
N VAL A 73 1.20 9.09 -0.58
CA VAL A 73 1.07 8.97 0.87
C VAL A 73 0.58 7.58 1.24
N PHE A 74 -0.44 7.05 0.56
CA PHE A 74 -0.87 5.67 0.78
C PHE A 74 0.25 4.68 0.45
N ALA A 75 0.84 4.77 -0.74
CA ALA A 75 1.83 3.81 -1.21
C ALA A 75 3.12 3.81 -0.36
N MET A 76 3.58 4.98 0.10
CA MET A 76 4.91 5.14 0.70
C MET A 76 4.90 5.45 2.20
N ALA A 77 3.85 6.08 2.74
CA ALA A 77 3.82 6.49 4.15
C ALA A 77 2.87 5.64 5.01
N VAL A 78 1.70 5.25 4.49
CA VAL A 78 0.69 4.53 5.29
C VAL A 78 1.15 3.11 5.65
N TRP A 79 1.54 2.29 4.67
CA TRP A 79 1.87 0.88 4.88
C TRP A 79 3.01 0.56 5.86
N PRO A 80 4.17 1.25 5.85
CA PRO A 80 5.28 0.91 6.73
C PRO A 80 4.91 1.11 8.20
N PHE A 81 3.98 2.01 8.51
CA PHE A 81 3.42 2.16 9.86
C PHE A 81 2.22 1.25 10.12
N TRP A 82 1.24 1.23 9.21
CA TRP A 82 -0.06 0.61 9.46
C TRP A 82 0.02 -0.92 9.60
N ILE A 83 0.85 -1.58 8.79
CA ILE A 83 1.04 -3.03 8.85
C ILE A 83 1.61 -3.46 10.21
N PRO A 84 2.78 -2.97 10.66
CA PRO A 84 3.30 -3.37 11.97
C PRO A 84 2.43 -2.91 13.13
N PHE A 85 1.78 -1.74 13.03
CA PHE A 85 0.88 -1.24 14.07
C PHE A 85 -0.34 -2.17 14.29
N THR A 86 -1.00 -2.57 13.21
CA THR A 86 -2.18 -3.46 13.30
C THR A 86 -1.80 -4.85 13.79
N ILE A 87 -0.66 -5.39 13.33
CA ILE A 87 -0.12 -6.67 13.83
C ILE A 87 0.24 -6.58 15.31
N HIS A 88 0.89 -5.49 15.75
CA HIS A 88 1.21 -5.26 17.16
C HIS A 88 -0.05 -5.28 18.05
N LYS A 89 -1.16 -4.70 17.59
CA LYS A 89 -2.43 -4.71 18.33
C LYS A 89 -3.07 -6.09 18.41
N LEU A 90 -2.80 -6.96 17.45
CA LEU A 90 -3.28 -8.34 17.44
C LEU A 90 -2.40 -9.30 18.27
N GLU A 91 -1.17 -8.89 18.57
CA GLU A 91 -0.18 -9.74 19.23
C GLU A 91 -0.43 -9.83 20.75
N THR A 92 -0.41 -11.06 21.27
CA THR A 92 -0.63 -11.36 22.70
C THR A 92 0.64 -11.75 23.42
N ASP A 93 1.63 -12.32 22.73
CA ASP A 93 2.91 -12.69 23.33
C ASP A 93 3.77 -11.43 23.59
N GLU A 94 4.17 -11.20 24.84
CA GLU A 94 4.85 -9.95 25.23
C GLU A 94 6.22 -9.75 24.55
N LYS A 95 6.96 -10.83 24.25
CA LYS A 95 8.24 -10.72 23.53
C LYS A 95 8.02 -10.28 22.09
N ARG A 96 7.12 -10.94 21.36
CA ARG A 96 6.77 -10.60 19.98
C ARG A 96 6.09 -9.24 19.88
N LYS A 97 5.24 -8.89 20.85
CA LYS A 97 4.58 -7.59 20.96
C LYS A 97 5.59 -6.45 21.12
N ARG A 98 6.65 -6.64 21.89
CA ARG A 98 7.76 -5.67 21.98
C ARG A 98 8.47 -5.50 20.64
N LEU A 99 8.72 -6.60 19.93
CA LEU A 99 9.39 -6.58 18.63
C LEU A 99 8.52 -5.90 17.56
N THR A 100 7.23 -6.25 17.46
CA THR A 100 6.30 -5.60 16.52
C THR A 100 6.11 -4.11 16.83
N LYS A 101 6.20 -3.70 18.11
CA LYS A 101 6.21 -2.28 18.50
C LYS A 101 7.44 -1.54 17.97
N VAL A 102 8.62 -2.16 17.99
CA VAL A 102 9.85 -1.57 17.41
C VAL A 102 9.66 -1.37 15.91
N PHE A 103 9.15 -2.36 15.20
CA PHE A 103 8.85 -2.21 13.77
C PHE A 103 7.76 -1.17 13.48
N ALA A 104 6.77 -1.01 14.36
CA ALA A 104 5.78 0.06 14.24
C ALA A 104 6.41 1.45 14.38
N TRP A 105 7.39 1.62 15.28
CA TRP A 105 8.14 2.87 15.40
C TRP A 105 9.06 3.13 14.21
N ILE A 106 9.75 2.11 13.70
CA ILE A 106 10.53 2.20 12.46
C ILE A 106 9.60 2.63 11.32
N GLY A 107 8.43 2.02 11.23
CA GLY A 107 7.39 2.36 10.28
C GLY A 107 6.91 3.80 10.38
N ALA A 108 6.66 4.28 11.60
CA ALA A 108 6.28 5.68 11.86
C ALA A 108 7.39 6.65 11.45
N PHE A 109 8.66 6.33 11.75
CA PHE A 109 9.80 7.12 11.33
C PHE A 109 9.91 7.21 9.81
N VAL A 110 9.73 6.08 9.10
CA VAL A 110 9.69 6.06 7.64
C VAL A 110 8.54 6.91 7.11
N ALA A 111 7.33 6.76 7.67
CA ALA A 111 6.16 7.52 7.26
C ALA A 111 6.36 9.03 7.40
N ILE A 112 6.91 9.48 8.54
CA ILE A 112 7.22 10.90 8.79
C ILE A 112 8.26 11.40 7.79
N GLY A 113 9.34 10.64 7.57
CA GLY A 113 10.40 11.02 6.62
C GLY A 113 9.89 11.12 5.18
N VAL A 114 9.05 10.17 4.75
CA VAL A 114 8.39 10.23 3.43
C VAL A 114 7.48 11.45 3.33
N CYS A 115 6.62 11.70 4.32
CA CYS A 115 5.76 12.89 4.31
C CYS A 115 6.56 14.19 4.26
N PHE A 116 7.68 14.26 4.99
CA PHE A 116 8.59 15.41 4.95
C PHE A 116 9.21 15.60 3.56
N ILE A 117 9.65 14.52 2.90
CA ILE A 117 10.18 14.56 1.52
C ILE A 117 9.10 15.02 0.54
N LEU A 118 7.88 14.45 0.61
CA LEU A 118 6.76 14.82 -0.26
C LEU A 118 6.34 16.28 -0.07
N PHE A 119 6.44 16.81 1.15
CA PHE A 119 6.15 18.21 1.44
C PHE A 119 7.26 19.16 0.95
N SER A 120 8.51 18.73 1.06
CA SER A 120 9.68 19.60 0.78
C SER A 120 10.08 19.61 -0.69
N TYR A 121 9.80 18.54 -1.44
CA TYR A 121 10.23 18.39 -2.83
C TYR A 121 9.04 18.14 -3.75
N PRO A 122 8.91 18.91 -4.86
CA PRO A 122 7.81 18.72 -5.80
C PRO A 122 7.92 17.35 -6.47
N VAL A 123 6.77 16.67 -6.57
CA VAL A 123 6.65 15.36 -7.23
C VAL A 123 5.75 15.50 -8.44
N LYS A 124 6.19 14.94 -9.57
CA LYS A 124 5.39 14.88 -10.79
C LYS A 124 5.06 13.42 -11.09
N ALA A 125 3.77 13.11 -11.23
CA ALA A 125 3.34 11.88 -11.86
C ALA A 125 3.55 12.02 -13.36
N VAL A 126 4.42 11.20 -13.92
CA VAL A 126 4.77 11.21 -15.34
C VAL A 126 4.44 9.84 -15.89
N THR A 127 3.59 9.78 -16.90
CA THR A 127 3.52 8.60 -17.76
C THR A 127 4.76 8.63 -18.65
N PRO A 128 5.53 7.54 -18.78
CA PRO A 128 6.80 7.60 -19.51
C PRO A 128 6.59 8.24 -20.89
N PHE A 129 7.23 9.39 -21.08
CA PHE A 129 7.15 10.22 -22.28
C PHE A 129 7.85 9.50 -23.43
N CYS A 130 7.18 9.36 -24.58
CA CYS A 130 7.78 8.80 -25.79
C CYS A 130 8.48 9.92 -26.56
N LEU A 131 9.82 9.98 -26.50
CA LEU A 131 10.63 10.97 -27.24
C LEU A 131 10.68 10.74 -28.76
N ASN A 132 10.29 9.54 -29.24
CA ASN A 132 10.38 9.13 -30.65
C ASN A 132 9.04 8.65 -31.25
N CYS A 133 7.90 9.16 -30.78
CA CYS A 133 6.62 8.83 -31.39
C CYS A 133 6.32 9.82 -32.54
N PRO A 134 6.00 9.35 -33.76
CA PRO A 134 5.49 10.22 -34.83
C PRO A 134 4.09 10.68 -34.44
N ASP A 135 3.93 11.99 -34.35
CA ASP A 135 2.69 12.78 -34.22
C ASP A 135 1.70 12.44 -33.09
N ALA A 136 1.28 13.53 -32.43
CA ALA A 136 0.51 13.61 -31.20
C ALA A 136 -0.96 13.14 -31.28
N ALA A 137 -1.27 12.13 -32.10
CA ALA A 137 -2.63 11.60 -32.24
C ALA A 137 -2.79 10.16 -31.70
N THR A 138 -1.72 9.41 -31.49
CA THR A 138 -1.76 8.05 -30.94
C THR A 138 -0.61 7.81 -29.98
N ALA A 139 -0.57 8.55 -28.87
CA ALA A 139 0.33 8.25 -27.77
C ALA A 139 -0.15 6.99 -27.05
N SER A 140 0.38 5.82 -27.43
CA SER A 140 0.23 4.60 -26.64
C SER A 140 1.00 4.78 -25.32
N LEU A 141 0.32 5.36 -24.34
CA LEU A 141 0.70 5.34 -22.94
C LEU A 141 1.14 3.92 -22.58
N ARG A 142 2.39 3.73 -22.13
CA ARG A 142 2.75 2.45 -21.50
C ARG A 142 1.83 2.26 -20.31
N ASP A 143 1.58 0.99 -19.99
CA ASP A 143 0.68 0.57 -18.92
C ASP A 143 1.11 1.01 -17.50
N HIS A 144 2.13 1.86 -17.29
CA HIS A 144 2.64 2.14 -15.94
C HIS A 144 2.85 3.63 -15.66
N LEU A 145 2.56 4.05 -14.43
CA LEU A 145 2.89 5.39 -13.92
C LEU A 145 4.30 5.44 -13.32
N HIS A 146 5.08 6.43 -13.76
CA HIS A 146 6.34 6.80 -13.12
C HIS A 146 6.15 8.05 -12.26
N TYR A 147 6.93 8.19 -11.20
CA TYR A 147 6.90 9.35 -10.33
C TYR A 147 8.29 9.98 -10.29
N GLU A 148 8.41 11.18 -10.84
CA GLU A 148 9.66 11.93 -10.84
C GLU A 148 9.72 12.81 -9.61
N PHE A 149 10.79 12.63 -8.84
CA PHE A 149 11.06 13.39 -7.65
C PHE A 149 12.24 14.35 -7.90
N ALA A 150 12.01 15.66 -7.77
CA ALA A 150 13.07 16.67 -7.91
C ALA A 150 13.93 16.74 -6.63
N ILE A 151 14.73 15.70 -6.38
CA ILE A 151 15.44 15.47 -5.12
C ILE A 151 16.97 15.59 -5.29
N PRO A 152 17.69 16.30 -4.40
CA PRO A 152 19.16 16.36 -4.39
C PRO A 152 19.82 14.99 -4.19
N THR A 153 21.02 14.79 -4.75
CA THR A 153 21.77 13.51 -4.67
C THR A 153 22.02 13.04 -3.24
N LEU A 154 22.22 13.96 -2.28
CA LEU A 154 22.39 13.62 -0.86
C LEU A 154 21.16 12.91 -0.28
N VAL A 155 19.96 13.35 -0.66
CA VAL A 155 18.69 12.76 -0.20
C VAL A 155 18.41 11.44 -0.95
N LYS A 156 18.94 11.24 -2.16
CA LYS A 156 18.85 9.94 -2.87
C LYS A 156 19.50 8.79 -2.08
N ASN A 157 20.61 9.05 -1.38
CA ASN A 157 21.25 8.03 -0.53
C ASN A 157 20.38 7.67 0.68
N LEU A 158 19.65 8.66 1.23
CA LEU A 158 18.68 8.41 2.29
C LEU A 158 17.51 7.54 1.78
N ILE A 159 17.04 7.73 0.55
CA ILE A 159 15.93 6.94 -0.03
C ILE A 159 16.22 5.44 0.03
N VAL A 160 17.45 5.01 -0.23
CA VAL A 160 17.82 3.58 -0.13
C VAL A 160 17.66 3.08 1.30
N ALA A 161 18.15 3.83 2.29
CA ALA A 161 17.99 3.48 3.70
C ALA A 161 16.51 3.45 4.13
N PHE A 162 15.72 4.45 3.74
CA PHE A 162 14.28 4.49 3.99
C PHE A 162 13.54 3.32 3.31
N SER A 163 13.97 2.90 2.11
CA SER A 163 13.39 1.76 1.39
C SER A 163 13.67 0.44 2.11
N VAL A 164 14.89 0.24 2.63
CA VAL A 164 15.23 -0.95 3.42
C VAL A 164 14.39 -0.99 4.70
N LEU A 165 14.26 0.14 5.40
CA LEU A 165 13.44 0.24 6.61
C LEU A 165 11.95 0.01 6.31
N TYR A 166 11.45 0.54 5.19
CA TYR A 166 10.08 0.29 4.72
C TYR A 166 9.83 -1.20 4.54
N ILE A 167 10.71 -1.87 3.79
CA ILE A 167 10.58 -3.29 3.47
C ILE A 167 10.69 -4.12 4.75
N ALA A 168 11.61 -3.76 5.65
CA ALA A 168 11.74 -4.42 6.94
C ALA A 168 10.43 -4.29 7.75
N ALA A 169 9.87 -3.07 7.86
CA ALA A 169 8.64 -2.83 8.61
C ALA A 169 7.41 -3.55 8.03
N THR A 170 7.28 -3.59 6.70
CA THR A 170 6.12 -4.20 6.03
C THR A 170 6.23 -5.72 5.89
N ILE A 171 7.40 -6.24 5.51
CA ILE A 171 7.59 -7.65 5.16
C ILE A 171 8.00 -8.50 6.36
N VAL A 172 8.89 -8.01 7.22
CA VAL A 172 9.41 -8.81 8.35
C VAL A 172 8.38 -8.93 9.46
N THR A 173 7.59 -7.88 9.71
CA THR A 173 6.62 -7.87 10.82
C THR A 173 5.59 -9.00 10.78
N PRO A 174 4.98 -9.35 9.63
CA PRO A 174 4.11 -10.54 9.53
C PRO A 174 4.75 -11.86 9.97
N PHE A 175 6.07 -12.05 9.79
CA PHE A 175 6.77 -13.27 10.21
C PHE A 175 7.04 -13.34 11.72
N ILE A 176 7.00 -12.19 12.41
CA ILE A 176 7.21 -12.10 13.85
C ILE A 176 5.97 -12.52 14.63
N SER A 177 4.77 -12.36 14.05
CA SER A 177 3.52 -12.60 14.77
C SER A 177 3.31 -14.05 15.20
N THR A 178 2.68 -14.27 16.36
CA THR A 178 2.23 -15.60 16.81
C THR A 178 1.11 -16.18 15.97
N ILE A 179 0.37 -15.34 15.23
CA ILE A 179 -0.75 -15.76 14.40
C ILE A 179 -0.22 -16.54 13.19
N LYS A 180 -0.44 -17.86 13.18
CA LYS A 180 0.15 -18.79 12.19
C LYS A 180 -0.09 -18.40 10.73
N LYS A 181 -1.25 -17.80 10.42
CA LYS A 181 -1.59 -17.37 9.06
C LYS A 181 -0.98 -16.03 8.66
N MET A 182 -0.48 -15.24 9.61
CA MET A 182 0.14 -13.94 9.33
C MET A 182 1.38 -14.06 8.44
N LYS A 183 2.12 -15.18 8.52
CA LYS A 183 3.26 -15.45 7.62
C LYS A 183 2.90 -15.41 6.14
N TRP A 184 1.67 -15.79 5.76
CA TRP A 184 1.22 -15.73 4.36
C TRP A 184 1.14 -14.30 3.86
N LEU A 185 0.78 -13.35 4.73
CA LEU A 185 0.80 -11.94 4.38
C LEU A 185 2.24 -11.49 4.05
N GLY A 186 3.22 -11.89 4.87
CA GLY A 186 4.64 -11.62 4.63
C GLY A 186 5.15 -12.28 3.34
N VAL A 187 4.76 -13.53 3.07
CA VAL A 187 5.13 -14.24 1.82
C VAL A 187 4.56 -13.54 0.60
N VAL A 188 3.29 -13.14 0.62
CA VAL A 188 2.68 -12.41 -0.50
C VAL A 188 3.33 -11.04 -0.67
N PHE A 189 3.62 -10.30 0.39
CA PHE A 189 4.37 -9.04 0.30
C PHE A 189 5.77 -9.24 -0.31
N LEU A 190 6.53 -10.24 0.15
CA LEU A 190 7.87 -10.53 -0.35
C LEU A 190 7.86 -10.95 -1.82
N THR A 191 7.02 -11.91 -2.18
CA THR A 191 6.94 -12.43 -3.55
C THR A 191 6.46 -11.37 -4.53
N SER A 192 5.45 -10.58 -4.16
CA SER A 192 4.98 -9.46 -5.00
C SER A 192 6.01 -8.34 -5.14
N TYR A 193 6.75 -8.02 -4.09
CA TYR A 193 7.85 -7.05 -4.15
C TYR A 193 8.98 -7.55 -5.06
N LEU A 194 9.45 -8.78 -4.87
CA LEU A 194 10.49 -9.39 -5.72
C LEU A 194 10.05 -9.44 -7.18
N PHE A 195 8.81 -9.82 -7.45
CA PHE A 195 8.24 -9.80 -8.79
C PHE A 195 8.29 -8.39 -9.40
N ALA A 196 7.87 -7.36 -8.66
CA ALA A 196 7.90 -5.99 -9.13
C ALA A 196 9.33 -5.50 -9.42
N VAL A 197 10.31 -5.83 -8.56
CA VAL A 197 11.71 -5.42 -8.74
C VAL A 197 12.38 -6.15 -9.91
N ILE A 198 12.12 -7.45 -10.09
CA ILE A 198 12.76 -8.25 -11.15
C ILE A 198 12.23 -7.89 -12.53
N PHE A 199 10.91 -7.72 -12.68
CA PHE A 199 10.27 -7.57 -13.98
C PHE A 199 9.94 -6.11 -14.36
N TYR A 200 9.87 -5.19 -13.39
CA TYR A 200 9.37 -3.82 -13.60
C TYR A 200 10.21 -2.77 -12.88
N THR A 201 11.53 -2.77 -13.15
CA THR A 201 12.46 -1.76 -12.64
C THR A 201 11.99 -0.35 -13.02
N GLY A 202 11.86 0.53 -12.03
CA GLY A 202 11.36 1.91 -12.21
C GLY A 202 9.84 2.11 -12.07
N PHE A 203 9.05 1.02 -12.01
CA PHE A 203 7.59 1.06 -11.84
C PHE A 203 7.09 0.27 -10.61
N VAL A 204 8.01 -0.05 -9.70
CA VAL A 204 7.79 -0.92 -8.53
C VAL A 204 6.59 -0.48 -7.71
N ILE A 205 6.38 0.83 -7.51
CA ILE A 205 5.29 1.36 -6.68
C ILE A 205 3.93 0.95 -7.26
N SER A 206 3.64 1.30 -8.52
CA SER A 206 2.34 1.00 -9.14
C SER A 206 2.15 -0.51 -9.36
N VAL A 207 3.21 -1.24 -9.75
CA VAL A 207 3.13 -2.71 -9.96
C VAL A 207 2.92 -3.44 -8.64
N TRP A 208 3.53 -3.01 -7.54
CA TRP A 208 3.33 -3.67 -6.26
C TRP A 208 1.91 -3.49 -5.73
N CYS A 209 1.31 -2.33 -5.97
CA CYS A 209 -0.09 -2.05 -5.62
C CYS A 209 -1.08 -2.97 -6.34
N PHE A 210 -0.72 -3.53 -7.50
CA PHE A 210 -1.55 -4.52 -8.19
C PHE A 210 -1.84 -5.76 -7.33
N PHE A 211 -0.90 -6.15 -6.47
CA PHE A 211 -1.05 -7.30 -5.59
C PHE A 211 -1.92 -7.02 -4.36
N ALA A 212 -2.45 -5.79 -4.20
CA ALA A 212 -3.33 -5.41 -3.11
C ALA A 212 -4.57 -6.31 -2.99
N ALA A 213 -5.13 -6.79 -4.11
CA ALA A 213 -6.28 -7.70 -4.08
C ALA A 213 -5.92 -9.03 -3.40
N ILE A 214 -4.79 -9.64 -3.79
CA ILE A 214 -4.32 -10.90 -3.19
C ILE A 214 -3.99 -10.69 -1.71
N LEU A 215 -3.28 -9.61 -1.36
CA LEU A 215 -3.01 -9.24 0.03
C LEU A 215 -4.30 -9.08 0.84
N SER A 216 -5.32 -8.44 0.26
CA SER A 216 -6.62 -8.22 0.91
C SER A 216 -7.40 -9.51 1.14
N PHE A 217 -7.35 -10.47 0.21
CA PHE A 217 -7.90 -11.80 0.43
C PHE A 217 -7.20 -12.53 1.58
N VAL A 218 -5.86 -12.41 1.69
CA VAL A 218 -5.11 -12.96 2.82
C VAL A 218 -5.52 -12.30 4.13
N VAL A 219 -5.70 -10.97 4.15
CA VAL A 219 -6.21 -10.25 5.32
C VAL A 219 -7.60 -10.77 5.74
N LEU A 220 -8.54 -10.88 4.80
CA LEU A 220 -9.86 -11.43 5.08
C LEU A 220 -9.78 -12.86 5.62
N TRP A 221 -8.92 -13.70 5.04
CA TRP A 221 -8.72 -15.07 5.50
C TRP A 221 -8.18 -15.14 6.94
N ILE A 222 -7.25 -14.25 7.31
CA ILE A 222 -6.75 -14.10 8.68
C ILE A 222 -7.86 -13.65 9.62
N ILE A 223 -8.67 -12.65 9.24
CA ILE A 223 -9.81 -12.19 10.05
C ILE A 223 -10.81 -13.32 10.31
N LEU A 224 -11.16 -14.08 9.27
CA LEU A 224 -12.08 -15.23 9.40
C LEU A 224 -11.54 -16.32 10.33
N ASP A 225 -10.22 -16.52 10.36
CA ASP A 225 -9.57 -17.45 11.27
C ASP A 225 -9.61 -16.96 12.72
N LEU A 226 -9.22 -15.69 12.92
CA LEU A 226 -9.25 -15.02 14.24
C LEU A 226 -10.67 -14.90 14.79
N ARG A 227 -11.69 -14.88 13.95
CA ARG A 227 -13.10 -14.90 14.38
C ARG A 227 -13.48 -16.22 15.06
N LYS A 228 -12.94 -17.36 14.59
CA LYS A 228 -13.27 -18.70 15.11
C LYS A 228 -12.73 -18.93 16.52
N THR A 229 -11.66 -18.22 16.89
CA THR A 229 -10.99 -18.37 18.18
C THR A 229 -11.62 -17.51 19.28
N VAL A 230 -12.53 -16.59 18.96
CA VAL A 230 -13.21 -15.73 19.94
C VAL A 230 -14.49 -16.40 20.45
N PRO A 231 -14.63 -16.65 21.77
CA PRO A 231 -15.83 -17.23 22.36
C PRO A 231 -17.09 -16.43 22.03
N LYS A 232 -18.22 -17.10 21.76
CA LYS A 232 -19.51 -16.47 21.40
C LYS A 232 -20.03 -15.46 22.44
N ASN A 233 -19.59 -15.54 23.69
CA ASN A 233 -20.14 -14.74 24.81
C ASN A 233 -19.65 -13.27 24.86
N THR A 234 -18.82 -12.83 23.92
CA THR A 234 -18.35 -11.42 23.82
C THR A 234 -19.15 -10.59 22.81
N GLU A 235 -20.25 -11.12 22.28
CA GLU A 235 -21.09 -10.45 21.26
C GLU A 235 -22.06 -9.38 21.84
N GLY A 236 -21.98 -9.06 23.14
CA GLY A 236 -22.98 -8.23 23.83
C GLY A 236 -22.48 -7.27 24.91
N THR A 237 -21.35 -6.60 24.71
CA THR A 237 -20.94 -5.43 25.53
C THR A 237 -20.42 -4.30 24.67
#